data_AF-A0A1X3D2J4-F1
#
_entry.id   AF-A0A1X3D2J4-F1
#
_cell.length_a   1.000
_cell.length_b   1.000
_cell.length_c   1.000
_cell.angle_alpha   90.00
_cell.angle_beta   90.00
_cell.angle_gamma   90.00
#
_symmetry.space_group_name_H-M   'P 1'
#
loop_
_entity.id
_entity.type
_entity.pdbx_description
1 polymer ?
#
loop_
_entity_poly.entity_id
_entity_poly.type
_entity_poly.pdbx_seq_one_letter_code
_entity_poly.pdbx_strand_id
1 'polypeptide(L)'
;EAVAAYYQGVKNGNSQAAFSLAKGFEYKEYLNMTPDAERARRYNIISDYLSNYDFMSPKVPDLDEIVPLPPAPLPEWDGKIAFQRWVEGKEPPKPSDELMKKLADQAKLDVKTGLPITEPPQPEAAKAYSAHPVSSNPPQKPQTLSWRQKFKNLLS
;
A
#
# COMPACT_ATOMS: atom_id res chain seq x y z
N GLU A 1 -2.20 24.76 9.02
CA GLU A 1 -2.61 23.72 8.03
C GLU A 1 -1.41 23.00 7.41
N ALA A 2 -0.40 23.69 6.88
CA ALA A 2 0.77 23.07 6.25
C ALA A 2 1.52 22.05 7.12
N VAL A 3 1.82 22.37 8.39
CA VAL A 3 2.55 21.46 9.30
C VAL A 3 1.80 20.14 9.50
N ALA A 4 0.47 20.19 9.68
CA ALA A 4 -0.34 18.99 9.82
C ALA A 4 -0.38 18.17 8.52
N ALA A 5 -0.48 18.83 7.37
CA ALA A 5 -0.42 18.15 6.07
C ALA A 5 0.93 17.48 5.83
N TYR A 6 2.04 18.15 6.15
CA TYR A 6 3.36 17.53 6.07
C TYR A 6 3.49 16.36 7.04
N TYR A 7 3.00 16.50 8.27
CA TYR A 7 3.04 15.44 9.26
C TYR A 7 2.30 14.18 8.78
N GLN A 8 1.11 14.34 8.19
CA GLN A 8 0.40 13.24 7.54
C GLN A 8 1.14 12.71 6.30
N GLY A 9 1.80 13.58 5.54
CA GLY A 9 2.68 13.20 4.44
C GLY A 9 3.79 12.26 4.90
N VAL A 10 4.45 12.55 6.02
CA VAL A 10 5.50 11.68 6.60
C VAL A 10 4.94 10.33 7.02
N LYS A 11 3.78 10.29 7.70
CA LYS A 11 3.11 9.01 8.03
C LYS A 11 2.87 8.16 6.79
N ASN A 12 2.52 8.82 5.69
CA ASN A 12 2.29 8.21 4.39
C ASN A 12 3.57 7.94 3.58
N GLY A 13 4.76 8.17 4.14
CA GLY A 13 6.04 7.87 3.50
C GLY A 13 6.56 8.94 2.55
N ASN A 14 5.99 10.15 2.55
CA ASN A 14 6.47 11.23 1.70
C ASN A 14 7.76 11.85 2.28
N SER A 15 8.89 11.56 1.63
CA SER A 15 10.20 12.08 2.07
C SER A 15 10.29 13.61 2.00
N GLN A 16 9.73 14.24 0.97
CA GLN A 16 9.72 15.69 0.84
C GLN A 16 8.95 16.37 1.98
N ALA A 17 7.87 15.75 2.45
CA ALA A 17 7.16 16.23 3.62
C ALA A 17 8.01 16.16 4.90
N ALA A 18 8.82 15.11 5.06
CA ALA A 18 9.77 14.98 6.16
C ALA A 18 10.87 16.04 6.06
N PHE A 19 11.43 16.25 4.87
CA PHE A 19 12.42 17.29 4.62
C PHE A 19 11.87 18.70 4.92
N SER A 20 10.64 19.00 4.49
CA SER A 20 9.99 20.29 4.79
C SER A 20 9.80 20.49 6.29
N LEU A 21 9.43 19.46 7.05
CA LEU A 21 9.37 19.56 8.52
C LEU A 21 10.75 19.75 9.14
N ALA A 22 11.78 19.04 8.65
CA ALA A 22 13.15 19.24 9.12
C ALA A 22 13.57 20.71 8.96
N LYS A 23 13.32 21.30 7.78
CA LYS A 23 13.61 22.71 7.52
C LYS A 23 12.77 23.67 8.35
N GLY A 24 11.52 23.32 8.65
CA GLY A 24 10.67 24.11 9.56
C GLY A 24 11.21 24.17 10.99
N PHE A 25 11.80 23.09 11.48
CA PHE A 25 12.43 23.05 12.81
C PHE A 25 13.88 23.57 12.82
N GLU A 26 14.54 23.67 11.66
CA GLU A 26 15.90 24.21 11.52
C GLU A 26 15.89 25.74 11.34
N TYR A 27 15.03 26.24 10.44
CA TYR A 27 14.93 27.65 10.07
C TYR A 27 13.52 28.17 10.36
N LYS A 28 13.43 29.09 11.33
CA LYS A 28 12.16 29.67 11.77
C LYS A 28 11.35 30.24 10.60
N GLU A 29 12.02 30.86 9.64
CA GLU A 29 11.44 31.55 8.50
C GLU A 29 10.77 30.60 7.49
N TYR A 30 11.05 29.29 7.55
CA TYR A 30 10.55 28.32 6.57
C TYR A 30 9.08 27.96 6.79
N LEU A 31 8.69 27.60 8.02
CA LEU A 31 7.30 27.28 8.38
C LEU A 31 6.75 28.11 9.56
N ASN A 32 7.48 29.14 10.00
CA ASN A 32 7.15 29.95 11.18
C ASN A 32 6.99 29.11 12.45
N MET A 33 7.85 28.10 12.61
CA MET A 33 7.86 27.19 13.76
C MET A 33 9.00 27.55 14.72
N THR A 34 8.85 27.18 15.99
CA THR A 34 9.94 27.29 16.96
C THR A 34 11.05 26.31 16.58
N PRO A 35 12.31 26.77 16.43
CA PRO A 35 13.41 25.87 16.11
C PRO A 35 13.60 24.78 17.18
N ASP A 36 13.87 23.55 16.73
CA ASP A 36 14.13 22.38 17.56
C ASP A 36 15.12 21.47 16.81
N ALA A 37 16.38 21.53 17.23
CA ALA A 37 17.47 20.86 16.53
C ALA A 37 17.32 19.33 16.52
N GLU A 38 16.79 18.74 17.61
CA GLU A 38 16.60 17.29 17.65
C GLU A 38 15.43 16.89 16.76
N ARG A 39 14.32 17.65 16.73
CA ARG A 39 13.24 17.39 15.76
C ARG A 39 13.72 17.48 14.33
N ALA A 40 14.49 18.51 13.99
CA ALA A 40 15.06 18.68 12.68
C ALA A 40 15.95 17.47 12.31
N ARG A 41 16.80 17.02 13.23
CA ARG A 41 17.63 15.81 13.06
C ARG A 41 16.77 14.57 12.79
N ARG A 42 15.73 14.30 13.59
CA ARG A 42 14.87 13.12 13.41
C ARG A 42 14.16 13.13 12.07
N TYR A 43 13.60 14.27 11.66
CA TYR A 43 12.96 14.40 10.34
C TYR A 43 13.94 14.25 9.17
N ASN A 44 15.18 14.72 9.29
CA ASN A 44 16.21 14.48 8.27
C ASN A 44 16.53 12.99 8.13
N ILE A 45 16.75 12.27 9.23
CA ILE A 45 17.00 10.82 9.21
C ILE A 45 15.83 10.06 8.55
N ILE A 46 14.59 10.43 8.90
CA ILE A 46 13.39 9.84 8.29
C ILE A 46 13.34 10.16 6.79
N SER A 47 13.56 11.43 6.40
CA SER A 47 13.57 11.89 5.01
C SER A 47 14.57 11.11 4.16
N ASP A 48 15.79 10.96 4.65
CA ASP A 48 16.88 10.25 3.96
C ASP A 48 16.51 8.78 3.77
N TYR A 49 16.00 8.12 4.82
CA TYR A 49 15.61 6.72 4.72
C TYR A 49 14.44 6.52 3.76
N LEU A 50 13.38 7.34 3.86
CA LEU A 50 12.24 7.29 2.95
C LEU A 50 12.65 7.52 1.50
N SER A 51 13.58 8.45 1.23
CA SER A 51 14.07 8.72 -0.12
C SER A 51 14.87 7.55 -0.70
N ASN A 52 15.74 6.94 0.12
CA ASN A 52 16.55 5.81 -0.30
C ASN A 52 15.71 4.55 -0.59
N TYR A 53 14.60 4.38 0.14
CA TYR A 53 13.72 3.21 0.04
C TYR A 53 12.40 3.48 -0.67
N ASP A 54 12.24 4.61 -1.37
CA ASP A 54 10.97 5.02 -2.00
C ASP A 54 10.38 3.95 -2.93
N PHE A 55 11.25 3.17 -3.59
CA PHE A 55 10.87 2.04 -4.45
C PHE A 55 10.07 0.92 -3.74
N MET A 56 10.12 0.86 -2.40
CA MET A 56 9.34 -0.08 -1.58
C MET A 56 8.05 0.53 -1.02
N SER A 57 7.74 1.80 -1.38
CA SER A 57 6.59 2.55 -0.86
C SER A 57 6.50 2.55 0.68
N PRO A 58 7.60 2.92 1.39
CA PRO A 58 7.68 2.85 2.84
C PRO A 58 6.59 3.70 3.51
N LYS A 59 6.22 3.33 4.73
CA LYS A 59 5.27 4.08 5.58
C LYS A 59 5.88 4.29 6.96
N VAL A 60 5.42 5.33 7.66
CA VAL A 60 5.88 5.67 9.02
C VAL A 60 4.68 5.73 9.97
N PRO A 61 4.03 4.59 10.26
CA PRO A 61 2.87 4.57 11.16
C PRO A 61 3.25 4.94 12.61
N ASP A 62 4.51 4.73 12.99
CA ASP A 62 5.08 4.99 14.32
C ASP A 62 5.59 6.43 14.50
N LEU A 63 5.24 7.37 13.61
CA LEU A 63 5.75 8.74 13.66
C LEU A 63 5.42 9.48 14.97
N ASP A 64 4.26 9.21 15.57
CA ASP A 64 3.86 9.80 16.86
C ASP A 64 4.76 9.32 18.01
N GLU A 65 5.32 8.12 17.89
CA GLU A 65 6.24 7.51 18.86
C GLU A 65 7.70 7.93 18.63
N ILE A 66 7.98 8.59 17.51
CA ILE A 66 9.33 9.03 17.12
C ILE A 66 9.49 10.54 17.25
N VAL A 67 8.57 11.33 16.68
CA VAL A 67 8.68 12.79 16.62
C VAL A 67 7.27 13.43 16.64
N PRO A 68 6.52 13.30 17.76
CA PRO A 68 5.16 13.84 17.88
C PRO A 68 5.19 15.37 17.79
N LEU A 69 4.29 16.04 17.08
CA LEU A 69 4.36 17.52 16.95
C LEU A 69 4.31 18.25 18.32
N PRO A 70 4.92 19.45 18.44
CA PRO A 70 4.77 20.29 19.63
C PRO A 70 3.30 20.52 19.99
N PRO A 71 2.93 20.57 21.29
CA PRO A 71 3.81 20.72 22.46
C PRO A 71 4.32 19.41 23.07
N ALA A 72 4.05 18.24 22.46
CA ALA A 72 4.49 16.97 23.02
C ALA A 72 6.02 16.92 23.18
N PRO A 73 6.55 16.36 24.29
CA PRO A 73 7.99 16.15 24.43
C PRO A 73 8.47 15.08 23.45
N LEU A 74 9.76 15.10 23.15
CA LEU A 74 10.36 14.05 22.33
C LEU A 74 10.55 12.77 23.15
N PRO A 75 10.02 11.62 22.68
CA PRO A 75 10.29 10.33 23.30
C PRO A 75 11.73 9.88 23.02
N GLU A 76 12.21 8.89 23.78
CA GLU A 76 13.43 8.16 23.41
C GLU A 76 13.26 7.49 22.05
N TRP A 77 14.29 7.52 21.22
CA TRP A 77 14.24 6.97 19.88
C TRP A 77 15.56 6.32 19.48
N ASP A 78 15.47 5.09 18.98
CA ASP A 78 16.60 4.27 18.54
C ASP A 78 17.17 4.66 17.17
N GLY A 79 16.62 5.70 16.53
CA GLY A 79 17.05 6.17 15.22
C GLY A 79 16.43 5.42 14.04
N LYS A 80 15.47 4.51 14.27
CA LYS A 80 14.83 3.71 13.21
C LYS A 80 13.31 3.90 13.17
N ILE A 81 12.75 3.82 11.96
CA ILE A 81 11.30 3.71 11.75
C ILE A 81 10.86 2.23 11.71
N ALA A 82 9.59 1.94 11.95
CA ALA A 82 9.06 0.57 11.92
C ALA A 82 9.37 -0.15 10.60
N PHE A 83 9.23 0.55 9.47
CA PHE A 83 9.55 0.00 8.16
C PHE A 83 11.04 -0.41 8.05
N GLN A 84 11.96 0.40 8.58
CA GLN A 84 13.39 0.07 8.60
C GLN A 84 13.66 -1.18 9.44
N ARG A 85 13.00 -1.33 10.59
CA ARG A 85 13.12 -2.54 11.42
C ARG A 85 12.60 -3.79 10.71
N TRP A 86 11.60 -3.63 9.85
CA TRP A 86 11.08 -4.73 9.02
C TRP A 86 12.05 -5.10 7.89
N VAL A 87 12.64 -4.12 7.22
CA VAL A 87 13.62 -4.35 6.13
C VAL A 87 14.94 -4.93 6.66
N GLU A 88 15.47 -4.38 7.75
CA GLU A 88 16.77 -4.77 8.32
C GLU A 88 16.66 -5.88 9.37
N GLY A 89 15.43 -6.25 9.74
CA GLY A 89 15.15 -7.25 10.77
C GLY A 89 15.43 -8.67 10.31
N LYS A 90 15.29 -9.62 11.24
CA LYS A 90 15.31 -11.04 10.89
C LYS A 90 14.05 -11.37 10.11
N GLU A 91 14.19 -12.24 9.10
CA GLU A 91 13.04 -12.78 8.40
C GLU A 91 12.05 -13.40 9.40
N PRO A 92 10.74 -13.09 9.29
CA PRO A 92 9.75 -13.70 10.16
C PRO A 92 9.75 -15.22 9.94
N PRO A 93 9.52 -16.01 10.99
CA PRO A 93 9.49 -17.46 10.86
C PRO A 93 8.38 -17.87 9.88
N LYS A 94 8.69 -18.84 9.02
CA LYS A 94 7.69 -19.41 8.11
C LYS A 94 6.50 -19.94 8.92
N PRO A 95 5.25 -19.64 8.52
CA PRO A 95 4.07 -20.23 9.17
C PRO A 95 4.06 -21.75 9.02
N SER A 96 3.40 -22.45 9.95
CA SER A 96 3.25 -23.91 9.90
C SER A 96 2.45 -24.35 8.66
N ASP A 97 2.81 -25.49 8.08
CA ASP A 97 2.12 -26.04 6.89
C ASP A 97 0.63 -26.32 7.15
N GLU A 98 0.25 -26.70 8.38
CA GLU A 98 -1.15 -26.91 8.77
C GLU A 98 -1.98 -25.63 8.70
N LEU A 99 -1.43 -24.52 9.21
CA LEU A 99 -2.08 -23.21 9.14
C LEU A 99 -2.23 -22.75 7.69
N MET A 100 -1.18 -22.92 6.87
CA MET A 100 -1.23 -22.60 5.44
C MET A 100 -2.35 -23.38 4.74
N LYS A 101 -2.46 -24.68 5.02
CA LYS A 101 -3.52 -25.52 4.46
C LYS A 101 -4.91 -25.07 4.89
N LYS A 102 -5.11 -24.82 6.18
CA LYS A 102 -6.40 -24.36 6.71
C LYS A 102 -6.86 -23.05 6.05
N LEU A 103 -5.95 -22.10 5.87
CA LEU A 103 -6.26 -20.82 5.22
C LEU A 103 -6.56 -20.98 3.72
N ALA A 104 -5.82 -21.85 3.02
CA ALA A 104 -6.06 -22.13 1.61
C ALA A 104 -7.40 -22.83 1.38
N ASP A 105 -7.74 -23.84 2.19
CA ASP A 105 -9.03 -24.53 2.14
C ASP A 105 -10.19 -23.55 2.38
N GLN A 106 -10.03 -22.65 3.37
CA GLN A 106 -11.01 -21.59 3.66
C GLN A 106 -11.16 -20.61 2.48
N ALA A 107 -10.07 -20.31 1.77
CA ALA A 107 -10.07 -19.46 0.58
C ALA A 107 -10.40 -20.20 -0.73
N LYS A 108 -10.62 -21.53 -0.69
CA LYS A 108 -10.77 -22.41 -1.87
C LYS A 108 -9.59 -22.31 -2.85
N LEU A 109 -8.38 -22.23 -2.32
CA LEU A 109 -7.14 -22.16 -3.07
C LEU A 109 -6.31 -23.44 -2.88
N ASP A 110 -5.57 -23.82 -3.90
CA ASP A 110 -4.54 -24.86 -3.78
C ASP A 110 -3.31 -24.29 -3.07
N VAL A 111 -2.86 -24.95 -2.00
CA VAL A 111 -1.75 -24.48 -1.14
C VAL A 111 -0.43 -24.35 -1.90
N LYS A 112 -0.20 -25.16 -2.95
CA LYS A 112 1.07 -25.20 -3.67
C LYS A 112 1.15 -24.15 -4.77
N THR A 113 0.03 -23.91 -5.45
CA THR A 113 -0.06 -23.06 -6.65
C THR A 113 -0.69 -21.70 -6.37
N GLY A 114 -1.44 -21.56 -5.28
CA GLY A 114 -2.21 -20.35 -4.97
C GLY A 114 -3.40 -20.11 -5.90
N LEU A 115 -3.71 -21.04 -6.79
CA LEU A 115 -4.82 -20.94 -7.74
C LEU A 115 -6.13 -21.45 -7.12
N PRO A 116 -7.30 -20.93 -7.55
CA PRO A 116 -8.58 -21.49 -7.16
C PRO A 116 -8.62 -22.99 -7.48
N ILE A 117 -9.14 -23.78 -6.53
CA ILE A 117 -9.42 -25.18 -6.79
C ILE A 117 -10.59 -25.22 -7.79
N THR A 118 -10.31 -25.25 -9.09
CA THR A 118 -11.32 -25.51 -10.11
C THR A 118 -11.86 -26.91 -9.88
N GLU A 119 -13.16 -27.02 -9.60
CA GLU A 119 -13.85 -28.29 -9.83
C GLU A 119 -13.58 -28.71 -11.28
N PRO A 120 -13.20 -29.97 -11.54
CA PRO A 120 -13.10 -30.44 -12.91
C PRO A 120 -14.44 -30.18 -13.60
N PRO A 121 -14.46 -29.75 -14.87
CA PRO A 121 -15.71 -29.48 -15.56
C PRO A 121 -16.62 -30.70 -15.44
N GLN A 122 -17.81 -30.49 -14.87
CA GLN A 122 -18.89 -31.47 -14.82
C GLN A 122 -19.03 -32.09 -16.23
N PRO A 123 -19.18 -33.42 -16.37
CA PRO A 123 -19.14 -34.12 -17.68
C PRO A 123 -20.27 -33.75 -18.66
N GLU A 124 -21.05 -32.71 -18.40
CA GLU A 124 -22.15 -32.25 -19.24
C GLU A 124 -21.71 -31.32 -20.39
N ALA A 125 -20.45 -30.90 -20.44
CA ALA A 125 -19.91 -30.11 -21.57
C ALA A 125 -19.41 -30.95 -22.76
N ALA A 126 -19.40 -32.29 -22.66
CA ALA A 126 -18.93 -33.17 -23.74
C ALA A 126 -20.00 -33.51 -24.79
N LYS A 127 -21.27 -33.09 -24.61
CA LYS A 127 -22.37 -33.41 -25.55
C LYS A 127 -22.69 -32.32 -26.58
N ALA A 128 -22.00 -31.18 -26.59
CA ALA A 128 -22.39 -30.04 -27.42
C ALA A 128 -21.48 -29.75 -28.63
N TYR A 129 -20.40 -30.49 -28.86
CA TYR A 129 -19.60 -30.34 -30.09
C TYR A 129 -20.12 -31.30 -31.17
N SER A 130 -21.34 -31.04 -31.64
CA SER A 130 -21.77 -31.53 -32.96
C SER A 130 -21.19 -30.60 -34.02
N ALA A 131 -20.59 -31.20 -35.04
CA ALA A 131 -19.81 -30.55 -36.08
C ALA A 131 -20.64 -29.54 -36.89
N HIS A 132 -20.26 -28.27 -36.84
CA HIS A 132 -20.69 -27.27 -37.85
C HIS A 132 -19.46 -26.51 -38.38
N PRO A 133 -19.41 -26.21 -39.70
CA PRO A 133 -18.22 -25.70 -40.36
C PRO A 133 -17.94 -24.25 -39.95
N VAL A 134 -16.66 -23.93 -39.81
CA VAL A 134 -16.15 -22.60 -39.47
C VAL A 134 -16.56 -21.60 -40.56
N SER A 135 -17.47 -20.68 -40.24
CA SER A 135 -17.71 -19.47 -41.01
C SER A 135 -16.74 -18.38 -40.54
N SER A 136 -15.86 -17.94 -41.44
CA SER A 136 -14.90 -16.86 -41.20
C SER A 136 -15.60 -15.51 -41.20
N ASN A 137 -15.98 -15.01 -40.02
CA ASN A 137 -16.29 -13.59 -39.82
C ASN A 137 -15.55 -13.09 -38.56
N PRO A 138 -14.85 -11.95 -38.60
CA PRO A 138 -14.13 -11.45 -37.45
C PRO A 138 -15.08 -11.04 -36.31
N PRO A 139 -14.67 -11.20 -35.03
CA PRO A 139 -15.53 -10.92 -33.88
C PRO A 139 -15.85 -9.42 -33.81
N GLN A 140 -17.14 -9.07 -33.88
CA GLN A 140 -17.61 -7.73 -33.59
C GLN A 140 -17.41 -7.43 -32.10
N LYS A 141 -16.78 -6.28 -31.78
CA LYS A 141 -16.62 -5.85 -30.39
C LYS A 141 -17.99 -5.72 -29.71
N PRO A 142 -18.14 -6.16 -28.45
CA PRO A 142 -19.36 -5.94 -27.70
C PRO A 142 -19.59 -4.44 -27.51
N GLN A 143 -20.71 -3.92 -28.03
CA GLN A 143 -21.11 -2.55 -27.78
C GLN A 143 -21.55 -2.43 -26.32
N THR A 144 -20.68 -1.84 -25.49
CA THR A 144 -21.03 -1.52 -24.10
C THR A 144 -21.67 -0.14 -24.05
N LEU A 145 -22.86 -0.06 -23.45
CA LEU A 145 -23.56 1.22 -23.26
C LEU A 145 -22.70 2.16 -22.42
N SER A 146 -22.56 3.41 -22.85
CA SER A 146 -21.83 4.42 -22.09
C SER A 146 -22.53 4.71 -20.77
N TRP A 147 -21.78 5.22 -19.78
CA TRP A 147 -22.31 5.58 -18.47
C TRP A 147 -23.56 6.49 -18.56
N ARG A 148 -23.62 7.39 -19.54
CA ARG A 148 -24.80 8.26 -19.74
C ARG A 148 -26.06 7.49 -20.16
N GLN A 149 -25.92 6.41 -20.93
CA GLN A 149 -27.06 5.59 -21.34
C GLN A 149 -27.56 4.69 -20.21
N LYS A 150 -26.65 4.18 -19.37
CA LYS A 150 -27.04 3.42 -18.17
C LYS A 150 -27.82 4.27 -17.17
N PHE A 151 -27.45 5.55 -17.01
CA PHE A 151 -28.17 6.47 -16.11
C PHE A 151 -29.57 6.84 -16.59
N LYS A 152 -29.79 6.99 -17.91
CA LYS A 152 -31.13 7.29 -18.44
C LYS A 152 -32.13 6.15 -18.22
N ASN A 153 -31.68 4.90 -18.35
CA ASN A 153 -32.55 3.73 -18.14
C ASN A 153 -32.94 3.51 -16.67
N LEU A 154 -32.23 4.14 -15.73
CA LEU A 154 -32.53 4.01 -14.30
C LEU A 154 -33.59 5.01 -13.81
N LEU A 155 -33.93 6.00 -14.64
CA LEU A 155 -34.88 7.08 -14.34
C LEU A 155 -36.14 7.00 -15.20
N SER A 156 -36.31 5.91 -15.96
CA SER A 156 -37.51 5.55 -16.72
C SER A 156 -38.19 4.35 -16.08
#